data_AF-A0A3D0JTK9-F1
#
_entry.id   AF-A0A3D0JTK9-F1
#
_cell.length_a   1.000
_cell.length_b   1.000
_cell.length_c   1.000
_cell.angle_alpha   90.00
_cell.angle_beta   90.00
_cell.angle_gamma   90.00
#
_symmetry.space_group_name_H-M   'P 1'
#
loop_
_entity.id
_entity.type
_entity.pdbx_description
1 polymer ?
#
loop_
_entity_poly.entity_id
_entity_poly.type
_entity_poly.pdbx_seq_one_letter_code
_entity_poly.pdbx_strand_id
1 'polypeptide(L)'
;RRVQRGTDEGVGGLVVGEAAQAGQRRRRGGPIRRNPVDGSGGRCQQAVRSRAGLDNARAARDGQRVMGQGLVLEEDLQQPATYSVGQIRVAGVTLSYHGTQQLTDDGQGNQVYGGSQLTLVRGDYLALMTLDLPRAVRLAVQQARIFELAALEVYPSIQASRRNYDVAQGLNAQGQSRSGVLEQSWRVGGASAAEIFALEAFMNDAQLQTLQASTHEYYRDVPPPAGAICLYHGQDSKEGPLTKYVKVGPL
;
A
#
# COMPACT_ATOMS: atom_id res chain seq x y z
N ARG A 1 7.61 14.40 16.11
CA ARG A 1 6.83 14.04 17.33
C ARG A 1 5.37 13.65 17.05
N ARG A 2 4.68 14.15 16.00
CA ARG A 2 3.30 13.69 15.65
C ARG A 2 3.22 12.33 14.93
N VAL A 3 4.25 11.95 14.16
CA VAL A 3 4.29 10.69 13.38
C VAL A 3 4.40 9.43 14.26
N GLN A 4 5.03 9.52 15.43
CA GLN A 4 5.25 8.38 16.34
C GLN A 4 3.96 7.72 16.90
N ARG A 5 2.79 8.37 16.78
CA ARG A 5 1.50 7.78 17.18
C ARG A 5 0.62 7.32 16.00
N GLY A 6 1.02 7.62 14.77
CA GLY A 6 0.22 7.35 13.55
C GLY A 6 0.86 6.36 12.58
N THR A 7 2.15 6.07 12.75
CA THR A 7 2.86 4.97 12.09
C THR A 7 3.09 3.88 13.12
N ASP A 8 2.96 2.60 12.73
CA ASP A 8 3.73 1.55 13.39
C ASP A 8 5.13 2.11 13.51
N GLU A 9 5.72 2.10 14.72
CA GLU A 9 7.03 2.71 14.94
C GLU A 9 7.90 2.23 13.79
N GLY A 10 8.28 3.09 12.86
CA GLY A 10 8.87 2.72 11.59
C GLY A 10 9.98 3.72 11.37
N VAL A 11 11.23 3.26 11.42
CA VAL A 11 12.37 4.15 11.17
C VAL A 11 12.69 4.03 9.69
N GLY A 12 12.28 5.03 8.91
CA GLY A 12 12.65 5.17 7.51
C GLY A 12 14.05 5.76 7.36
N GLY A 13 14.85 5.19 6.45
CA GLY A 13 16.13 5.75 6.00
C GLY A 13 17.24 5.74 7.05
N LEU A 14 17.72 4.55 7.43
CA LEU A 14 18.85 4.42 8.34
C LEU A 14 20.16 4.14 7.59
N VAL A 15 21.22 4.88 7.95
CA VAL A 15 22.61 4.52 7.63
C VAL A 15 22.96 3.22 8.37
N VAL A 16 23.84 2.38 7.81
CA VAL A 16 24.08 0.98 8.23
C VAL A 16 24.34 0.76 9.73
N GLY A 17 24.94 1.75 10.41
CA GLY A 17 25.13 1.74 11.87
C GLY A 17 23.83 1.93 12.68
N GLU A 18 22.93 2.80 12.23
CA GLU A 18 21.64 3.07 12.87
C GLU A 18 20.64 1.94 12.60
N ALA A 19 20.68 1.34 11.41
CA ALA A 19 19.89 0.14 11.06
C ALA A 19 20.22 -1.06 11.95
N ALA A 20 21.47 -1.14 12.47
CA ALA A 20 21.90 -2.18 13.40
C ALA A 20 21.28 -2.00 14.79
N GLN A 21 21.34 -0.79 15.33
CA GLN A 21 20.79 -0.53 16.66
C GLN A 21 19.25 -0.51 16.65
N ALA A 22 18.62 -0.01 15.59
CA ALA A 22 17.16 -0.06 15.44
C ALA A 22 16.66 -1.49 15.24
N GLY A 23 17.32 -2.28 14.38
CA GLY A 23 16.99 -3.69 14.17
C GLY A 23 17.21 -4.57 15.41
N GLN A 24 18.25 -4.30 16.21
CA GLN A 24 18.49 -5.01 17.48
C GLN A 24 17.50 -4.63 18.57
N ARG A 25 17.11 -3.34 18.67
CA ARG A 25 16.08 -2.89 19.63
C ARG A 25 14.72 -3.49 19.30
N ARG A 26 14.31 -3.53 18.02
CA ARG A 26 13.03 -4.11 17.59
C ARG A 26 12.94 -5.61 17.74
N ARG A 27 14.03 -6.35 17.51
CA ARG A 27 14.06 -7.80 17.71
C ARG A 27 13.73 -8.25 19.13
N ARG A 28 14.01 -7.41 20.13
CA ARG A 28 13.62 -7.69 21.52
C ARG A 28 12.09 -7.79 21.66
N GLY A 29 11.33 -7.21 20.72
CA GLY A 29 9.89 -7.30 20.59
C GLY A 29 9.38 -8.27 19.52
N GLY A 30 10.20 -9.09 18.84
CA GLY A 30 9.70 -10.12 17.91
C GLY A 30 10.38 -10.15 16.53
N PRO A 31 9.87 -11.00 15.59
CA PRO A 31 10.34 -11.07 14.21
C PRO A 31 10.17 -9.74 13.48
N ILE A 32 11.10 -9.44 12.58
CA ILE A 32 11.11 -8.22 11.78
C ILE A 32 11.04 -8.55 10.30
N ARG A 33 10.42 -7.69 9.49
CA ARG A 33 10.40 -7.79 8.03
C ARG A 33 11.39 -6.80 7.42
N ARG A 34 12.11 -7.28 6.40
CA ARG A 34 13.01 -6.48 5.58
C ARG A 34 12.33 -6.08 4.29
N ASN A 35 12.35 -4.78 3.97
CA ASN A 35 11.93 -4.23 2.69
C ASN A 35 13.13 -3.53 1.99
N PRO A 36 13.50 -3.94 0.76
CA PRO A 36 14.40 -3.15 -0.08
C PRO A 36 13.77 -1.78 -0.39
N VAL A 37 14.58 -0.72 -0.44
CA VAL A 37 14.09 0.65 -0.65
C VAL A 37 13.55 0.86 -2.08
N ASP A 38 14.00 0.05 -3.04
CA ASP A 38 13.53 0.03 -4.43
C ASP A 38 12.49 -1.07 -4.72
N GLY A 39 12.04 -1.81 -3.70
CA GLY A 39 11.03 -2.85 -3.84
C GLY A 39 9.65 -2.27 -4.15
N SER A 40 8.91 -2.89 -5.07
CA SER A 40 7.53 -2.51 -5.41
C SER A 40 6.58 -3.68 -5.21
N GLY A 41 5.40 -3.42 -4.64
CA GLY A 41 4.31 -4.41 -4.60
C GLY A 41 4.59 -5.65 -3.74
N GLY A 42 5.36 -5.50 -2.66
CA GLY A 42 5.70 -6.60 -1.75
C GLY A 42 6.76 -7.58 -2.27
N ARG A 43 7.33 -7.34 -3.45
CA ARG A 43 8.38 -8.19 -4.01
C ARG A 43 9.66 -8.07 -3.18
N CYS A 44 10.31 -9.21 -2.95
CA CYS A 44 11.55 -9.33 -2.17
C CYS A 44 11.44 -8.98 -0.67
N GLN A 45 10.24 -8.95 -0.10
CA GLN A 45 10.08 -8.87 1.36
C GLN A 45 10.54 -10.17 2.01
N GLN A 46 11.41 -10.07 3.03
CA GLN A 46 11.91 -11.24 3.75
C GLN A 46 11.66 -11.11 5.25
N ALA A 47 10.97 -12.10 5.82
CA ALA A 47 10.83 -12.23 7.27
C ALA A 47 12.18 -12.65 7.87
N VAL A 48 12.68 -11.86 8.81
CA VAL A 48 13.96 -12.08 9.49
C VAL A 48 13.71 -12.53 10.93
N ARG A 49 13.69 -13.85 11.12
CA ARG A 49 13.28 -14.49 12.38
C ARG A 49 14.40 -14.72 13.39
N SER A 50 15.67 -14.69 12.99
CA SER A 50 16.82 -14.99 13.87
C SER A 50 17.96 -14.00 13.71
N ARG A 51 18.81 -13.82 14.74
CA ARG A 51 19.97 -12.92 14.72
C ARG A 51 20.87 -13.23 13.52
N ALA A 52 21.16 -14.51 13.29
CA ALA A 52 21.84 -15.01 12.10
C ALA A 52 21.12 -14.62 10.79
N GLY A 53 19.79 -14.62 10.77
CA GLY A 53 19.01 -14.10 9.64
C GLY A 53 19.22 -12.59 9.40
N LEU A 54 19.43 -11.78 10.45
CA LEU A 54 19.75 -10.34 10.28
C LEU A 54 21.13 -10.17 9.68
N ASP A 55 22.08 -10.94 10.18
CA ASP A 55 23.47 -10.89 9.76
C ASP A 55 23.60 -11.42 8.31
N ASN A 56 22.85 -12.45 7.95
CA ASN A 56 22.73 -12.95 6.57
C ASN A 56 22.02 -11.96 5.65
N ALA A 57 20.96 -11.28 6.11
CA ALA A 57 20.30 -10.23 5.33
C ALA A 57 21.23 -9.02 5.10
N ARG A 58 22.21 -8.79 5.99
CA ARG A 58 23.27 -7.79 5.82
C ARG A 58 24.38 -8.27 4.89
N ALA A 59 24.73 -9.56 4.95
CA ALA A 59 25.83 -10.17 4.23
C ALA A 59 25.47 -10.62 2.80
N ALA A 60 24.18 -10.77 2.48
CA ALA A 60 23.71 -10.95 1.11
C ALA A 60 24.18 -9.80 0.21
N ARG A 61 24.24 -10.01 -1.12
CA ARG A 61 24.83 -9.16 -2.17
C ARG A 61 24.32 -7.69 -2.27
N ASP A 62 23.63 -7.19 -1.26
CA ASP A 62 23.08 -5.85 -1.14
C ASP A 62 23.92 -4.91 -0.28
N GLY A 63 25.10 -5.30 0.24
CA GLY A 63 25.91 -4.45 1.12
C GLY A 63 26.19 -3.05 0.54
N GLN A 64 26.51 -2.95 -0.76
CA GLN A 64 26.66 -1.65 -1.45
C GLN A 64 25.33 -0.92 -1.68
N ARG A 65 24.24 -1.64 -1.98
CA ARG A 65 22.89 -1.07 -2.18
C ARG A 65 22.32 -0.52 -0.87
N VAL A 66 22.42 -1.27 0.22
CA VAL A 66 22.00 -0.85 1.56
C VAL A 66 22.82 0.35 2.06
N MET A 67 24.12 0.41 1.74
CA MET A 67 24.95 1.58 2.04
C MET A 67 24.55 2.82 1.22
N GLY A 68 24.10 2.66 -0.03
CA GLY A 68 23.72 3.77 -0.90
C GLY A 68 22.25 4.22 -0.79
N GLN A 69 21.34 3.31 -0.41
CA GLN A 69 19.88 3.51 -0.48
C GLN A 69 19.18 3.35 0.87
N GLY A 70 19.84 2.78 1.87
CA GLY A 70 19.26 2.47 3.17
C GLY A 70 18.50 1.14 3.21
N LEU A 71 17.94 0.84 4.38
CA LEU A 71 17.16 -0.38 4.64
C LEU A 71 15.98 -0.05 5.55
N VAL A 72 14.79 -0.58 5.22
CA VAL A 72 13.62 -0.49 6.10
C VAL A 72 13.44 -1.80 6.86
N LEU A 73 13.30 -1.67 8.19
CA LEU A 73 13.02 -2.78 9.10
C LEU A 73 11.71 -2.51 9.83
N GLU A 74 10.71 -3.32 9.53
CA GLU A 74 9.36 -3.23 10.07
C GLU A 74 9.07 -4.39 11.03
N GLU A 75 8.07 -4.24 11.88
CA GLU A 75 7.53 -5.35 12.68
C GLU A 75 6.82 -6.34 11.74
N ASP A 76 7.10 -7.64 11.87
CA ASP A 76 6.45 -8.65 11.02
C ASP A 76 5.07 -8.98 11.60
N LEU A 77 4.02 -8.48 10.92
CA LEU A 77 2.65 -8.76 11.30
C LEU A 77 2.19 -10.12 10.77
N GLN A 78 1.43 -10.83 11.58
CA GLN A 78 0.78 -12.08 11.21
C GLN A 78 -0.43 -11.79 10.32
N GLN A 79 -0.39 -12.29 9.08
CA GLN A 79 -1.46 -12.18 8.07
C GLN A 79 -2.10 -10.79 8.00
N PRO A 80 -1.31 -9.73 7.73
CA PRO A 80 -1.81 -8.37 7.79
C PRO A 80 -2.84 -8.12 6.68
N ALA A 81 -3.93 -7.43 7.04
CA ALA A 81 -4.76 -6.75 6.07
C ALA A 81 -4.04 -5.48 5.61
N THR A 82 -4.06 -5.20 4.31
CA THR A 82 -3.52 -3.94 3.78
C THR A 82 -4.65 -3.14 3.16
N TYR A 83 -4.83 -1.92 3.68
CA TYR A 83 -5.84 -0.98 3.21
C TYR A 83 -5.21 0.06 2.29
N SER A 84 -5.83 0.30 1.15
CA SER A 84 -5.50 1.45 0.32
C SER A 84 -6.36 2.63 0.76
N VAL A 85 -5.73 3.76 1.11
CA VAL A 85 -6.43 5.00 1.42
C VAL A 85 -5.87 6.10 0.55
N GLY A 86 -6.73 6.87 -0.12
CA GLY A 86 -6.22 7.94 -0.97
C GLY A 86 -7.22 9.02 -1.32
N GLN A 87 -6.70 10.04 -2.01
CA GLN A 87 -7.44 11.18 -2.50
C GLN A 87 -6.90 11.63 -3.87
N ILE A 88 -7.82 11.93 -4.76
CA ILE A 88 -7.59 12.40 -6.13
C ILE A 88 -8.23 13.79 -6.27
N ARG A 89 -7.53 14.72 -6.93
CA ARG A 89 -7.96 16.08 -7.26
C ARG A 89 -7.61 16.37 -8.72
N VAL A 90 -8.57 16.25 -9.62
CA VAL A 90 -8.38 16.43 -11.06
C VAL A 90 -9.60 17.13 -11.64
N ALA A 91 -9.39 18.12 -12.53
CA ALA A 91 -10.46 18.82 -13.25
C ALA A 91 -11.60 19.36 -12.34
N GLY A 92 -11.27 19.87 -11.15
CA GLY A 92 -12.26 20.38 -10.18
C GLY A 92 -13.01 19.29 -9.40
N VAL A 93 -12.80 18.02 -9.71
CA VAL A 93 -13.36 16.89 -8.95
C VAL A 93 -12.37 16.47 -7.87
N THR A 94 -12.86 16.35 -6.64
CA THR A 94 -12.13 15.70 -5.55
C THR A 94 -12.81 14.39 -5.21
N LEU A 95 -12.06 13.29 -5.21
CA LEU A 95 -12.51 11.97 -4.78
C LEU A 95 -11.62 11.49 -3.64
N SER A 96 -12.20 10.85 -2.63
CA SER A 96 -11.46 10.17 -1.58
C SER A 96 -11.93 8.75 -1.44
N TYR A 97 -11.05 7.85 -1.02
CA TYR A 97 -11.39 6.44 -0.97
C TYR A 97 -10.66 5.70 0.14
N HIS A 98 -11.28 4.59 0.53
CA HIS A 98 -10.60 3.50 1.22
C HIS A 98 -10.83 2.21 0.43
N GLY A 99 -10.01 1.21 0.68
CA GLY A 99 -10.14 -0.08 0.04
C GLY A 99 -9.27 -1.13 0.68
N THR A 100 -9.37 -2.35 0.19
CA THR A 100 -8.54 -3.48 0.63
C THR A 100 -7.76 -4.01 -0.54
N GLN A 101 -6.48 -4.28 -0.30
CA GLN A 101 -5.60 -4.91 -1.27
C GLN A 101 -5.82 -6.42 -1.28
N GLN A 102 -5.76 -7.00 -2.46
CA GLN A 102 -5.83 -8.43 -2.68
C GLN A 102 -4.45 -8.92 -3.13
N LEU A 103 -4.09 -10.12 -2.69
CA LEU A 103 -2.90 -10.81 -3.15
C LEU A 103 -3.29 -11.87 -4.18
N THR A 104 -2.36 -12.19 -5.06
CA THR A 104 -2.47 -13.22 -6.09
C THR A 104 -1.15 -13.96 -6.18
N ASP A 105 -1.17 -15.15 -6.78
CA ASP A 105 0.04 -15.91 -7.08
C ASP A 105 0.70 -15.36 -8.35
N ASP A 106 2.03 -15.25 -8.36
CA ASP A 106 2.83 -14.81 -9.51
C ASP A 106 3.16 -15.92 -10.51
N GLY A 107 2.62 -17.12 -10.31
CA GLY A 107 2.92 -18.32 -11.11
C GLY A 107 4.17 -19.07 -10.64
N GLN A 108 4.91 -18.53 -9.68
CA GLN A 108 6.07 -19.16 -9.04
C GLN A 108 5.78 -19.54 -7.58
N GLY A 109 4.55 -19.39 -7.12
CA GLY A 109 4.14 -19.67 -5.73
C GLY A 109 4.34 -18.49 -4.78
N ASN A 110 4.76 -17.32 -5.27
CA ASN A 110 4.90 -16.14 -4.41
C ASN A 110 3.60 -15.32 -4.41
N GLN A 111 3.25 -14.81 -3.23
CA GLN A 111 2.14 -13.88 -3.09
C GLN A 111 2.59 -12.47 -3.47
N VAL A 112 1.95 -11.93 -4.51
CA VAL A 112 2.18 -10.57 -5.02
C VAL A 112 0.88 -9.77 -5.03
N TYR A 113 0.97 -8.47 -5.25
CA TYR A 113 -0.21 -7.61 -5.41
C TYR A 113 -1.10 -8.13 -6.55
N GLY A 114 -2.37 -8.40 -6.23
CA GLY A 114 -3.39 -8.88 -7.16
C GLY A 114 -4.50 -7.86 -7.44
N GLY A 115 -4.43 -6.67 -6.87
CA GLY A 115 -5.47 -5.67 -7.03
C GLY A 115 -5.88 -4.95 -5.76
N SER A 116 -6.79 -4.00 -5.92
CA SER A 116 -7.44 -3.29 -4.81
C SER A 116 -8.92 -3.13 -5.12
N GLN A 117 -9.77 -3.36 -4.11
CA GLN A 117 -11.18 -3.01 -4.16
C GLN A 117 -11.40 -1.75 -3.34
N LEU A 118 -11.89 -0.69 -3.99
CA LEU A 118 -12.03 0.65 -3.45
C LEU A 118 -13.50 1.03 -3.31
N THR A 119 -13.83 1.65 -2.19
CA THR A 119 -15.03 2.46 -1.98
C THR A 119 -14.62 3.91 -2.13
N LEU A 120 -15.17 4.59 -3.13
CA LEU A 120 -14.86 5.98 -3.43
C LEU A 120 -16.05 6.87 -3.12
N VAL A 121 -15.77 8.07 -2.62
CA VAL A 121 -16.75 9.13 -2.41
C VAL A 121 -16.34 10.39 -3.15
N ARG A 122 -17.33 11.17 -3.58
CA ARG A 122 -17.13 12.56 -3.98
C ARG A 122 -16.82 13.39 -2.74
N GLY A 123 -15.71 14.10 -2.77
CA GLY A 123 -15.24 14.96 -1.69
C GLY A 123 -13.93 14.50 -1.06
N ASP A 124 -13.56 15.21 -0.01
CA ASP A 124 -12.29 15.00 0.68
C ASP A 124 -12.37 13.85 1.72
N TYR A 125 -11.34 13.71 2.55
CA TYR A 125 -11.34 12.70 3.59
C TYR A 125 -12.41 12.92 4.66
N LEU A 126 -12.94 14.13 4.84
CA LEU A 126 -14.05 14.37 5.75
C LEU A 126 -15.33 13.75 5.17
N ALA A 127 -15.57 13.93 3.86
CA ALA A 127 -16.65 13.23 3.16
C ALA A 127 -16.50 11.70 3.24
N LEU A 128 -15.28 11.17 3.13
CA LEU A 128 -15.07 9.72 3.31
C LEU A 128 -15.44 9.25 4.72
N MET A 129 -15.14 10.07 5.72
CA MET A 129 -15.36 9.75 7.14
C MET A 129 -16.83 9.87 7.59
N THR A 130 -17.72 10.41 6.75
CA THR A 130 -19.18 10.42 7.00
C THR A 130 -19.82 9.06 6.70
N LEU A 131 -19.15 8.18 5.96
CA LEU A 131 -19.63 6.81 5.77
C LEU A 131 -19.63 6.05 7.11
N ASP A 132 -20.48 5.03 7.19
CA ASP A 132 -20.44 4.07 8.29
C ASP A 132 -19.26 3.11 8.09
N LEU A 133 -18.07 3.57 8.50
CA LEU A 133 -16.82 2.84 8.34
C LEU A 133 -16.58 1.88 9.50
N PRO A 134 -16.22 0.61 9.24
CA PRO A 134 -15.67 -0.27 10.25
C PRO A 134 -14.49 0.39 10.97
N ARG A 135 -14.35 0.13 12.28
CA ARG A 135 -13.31 0.74 13.13
C ARG A 135 -11.91 0.62 12.53
N ALA A 136 -11.58 -0.53 11.94
CA ALA A 136 -10.31 -0.79 11.27
C ALA A 136 -10.06 0.17 10.09
N VAL A 137 -11.03 0.32 9.21
CA VAL A 137 -10.98 1.24 8.06
C VAL A 137 -10.87 2.69 8.53
N ARG A 138 -11.67 3.07 9.53
CA ARG A 138 -11.63 4.42 10.12
C ARG A 138 -10.24 4.75 10.66
N LEU A 139 -9.60 3.80 11.35
CA LEU A 139 -8.23 3.93 11.84
C LEU A 139 -7.24 4.09 10.68
N ALA A 140 -7.37 3.29 9.62
CA ALA A 140 -6.50 3.39 8.44
C ALA A 140 -6.60 4.78 7.78
N VAL A 141 -7.82 5.29 7.61
CA VAL A 141 -8.04 6.64 7.06
C VAL A 141 -7.40 7.71 7.95
N GLN A 142 -7.55 7.61 9.27
CA GLN A 142 -6.92 8.55 10.21
C GLN A 142 -5.40 8.52 10.12
N GLN A 143 -4.79 7.34 10.07
CA GLN A 143 -3.33 7.19 9.98
C GLN A 143 -2.77 7.72 8.66
N ALA A 144 -3.42 7.40 7.53
CA ALA A 144 -3.07 7.95 6.22
C ALA A 144 -3.11 9.48 6.21
N ARG A 145 -4.16 10.10 6.80
CA ARG A 145 -4.26 11.56 6.92
C ARG A 145 -3.17 12.17 7.80
N ILE A 146 -2.85 11.55 8.94
CA ILE A 146 -1.79 12.04 9.82
C ILE A 146 -0.43 12.00 9.10
N PHE A 147 -0.16 10.92 8.37
CA PHE A 147 1.04 10.79 7.55
C PHE A 147 1.09 11.87 6.46
N GLU A 148 -0.01 12.04 5.71
CA GLU A 148 -0.12 13.06 4.67
C GLU A 148 0.17 14.47 5.20
N LEU A 149 -0.48 14.86 6.30
CA LEU A 149 -0.29 16.18 6.90
C LEU A 149 1.16 16.40 7.33
N ALA A 150 1.80 15.38 7.92
CA ALA A 150 3.20 15.46 8.29
C ALA A 150 4.12 15.59 7.06
N ALA A 151 3.83 14.89 5.96
CA ALA A 151 4.61 14.99 4.73
C ALA A 151 4.48 16.39 4.10
N LEU A 152 3.27 16.96 4.05
CA LEU A 152 3.03 18.30 3.51
C LEU A 152 3.59 19.41 4.40
N GLU A 153 3.67 19.20 5.72
CA GLU A 153 4.32 20.13 6.65
C GLU A 153 5.83 20.20 6.40
N VAL A 154 6.48 19.07 6.11
CA VAL A 154 7.92 19.01 5.83
C VAL A 154 8.24 19.49 4.40
N TYR A 155 7.37 19.20 3.44
CA TYR A 155 7.56 19.53 2.03
C TYR A 155 6.41 20.39 1.49
N PRO A 156 6.29 21.67 1.91
CA PRO A 156 5.13 22.50 1.61
C PRO A 156 4.97 22.83 0.11
N SER A 157 6.04 22.72 -0.67
CA SER A 157 6.01 22.97 -2.12
C SER A 157 5.54 21.76 -2.94
N ILE A 158 5.38 20.58 -2.33
CA ILE A 158 4.96 19.40 -3.07
C ILE A 158 3.49 19.52 -3.48
N GLN A 159 3.21 19.20 -4.74
CA GLN A 159 1.86 19.15 -5.27
C GLN A 159 1.62 17.77 -5.87
N ALA A 160 0.56 17.11 -5.42
CA ALA A 160 0.17 15.79 -5.90
C ALA A 160 -1.35 15.76 -6.11
N SER A 161 -1.76 15.64 -7.36
CA SER A 161 -3.18 15.46 -7.74
C SER A 161 -3.72 14.09 -7.34
N ARG A 162 -2.85 13.09 -7.13
CA ARG A 162 -3.19 11.76 -6.64
C ARG A 162 -2.29 11.40 -5.47
N ARG A 163 -2.88 10.96 -4.36
CA ARG A 163 -2.16 10.48 -3.17
C ARG A 163 -2.80 9.20 -2.68
N ASN A 164 -2.01 8.14 -2.52
CA ASN A 164 -2.41 6.85 -1.97
C ASN A 164 -1.45 6.42 -0.86
N TYR A 165 -1.99 5.75 0.14
CA TYR A 165 -1.26 5.20 1.27
C TYR A 165 -1.69 3.76 1.50
N ASP A 166 -0.72 2.88 1.64
CA ASP A 166 -0.96 1.48 2.00
C ASP A 166 -0.82 1.39 3.53
N VAL A 167 -1.90 1.00 4.20
CA VAL A 167 -1.96 0.90 5.66
C VAL A 167 -2.10 -0.56 6.05
N ALA A 168 -1.10 -1.13 6.71
CA ALA A 168 -1.19 -2.48 7.23
C ALA A 168 -1.83 -2.50 8.61
N GLN A 169 -2.61 -3.55 8.87
CA GLN A 169 -3.16 -3.89 10.17
C GLN A 169 -3.02 -5.38 10.43
N GLY A 170 -2.58 -5.76 11.63
CA GLY A 170 -2.40 -7.16 11.98
C GLY A 170 -1.98 -7.35 13.42
N LEU A 171 -1.69 -8.60 13.78
CA LEU A 171 -1.14 -8.94 15.09
C LEU A 171 0.38 -9.08 15.00
N ASN A 172 1.09 -8.54 15.97
CA ASN A 172 2.52 -8.85 16.10
C ASN A 172 2.74 -10.22 16.75
N ALA A 173 4.01 -10.58 16.97
CA ALA A 173 4.38 -11.86 17.58
C ALA A 173 3.91 -12.03 19.04
N GLN A 174 3.55 -10.97 19.75
CA GLN A 174 2.96 -11.03 21.09
C GLN A 174 1.43 -11.01 21.06
N GLY A 175 0.81 -11.12 19.88
CA GLY A 175 -0.64 -11.06 19.72
C GLY A 175 -1.23 -9.66 19.93
N GLN A 176 -0.41 -8.61 19.90
CA GLN A 176 -0.86 -7.24 20.03
C GLN A 176 -1.25 -6.68 18.67
N SER A 177 -2.39 -5.98 18.61
CA SER A 177 -2.82 -5.30 17.40
C SER A 177 -1.87 -4.15 17.06
N ARG A 178 -1.53 -4.05 15.78
CA ARG A 178 -0.66 -3.05 15.17
C ARG A 178 -1.31 -2.50 13.90
N SER A 179 -1.02 -1.24 13.61
CA SER A 179 -1.59 -0.51 12.48
C SER A 179 -0.66 0.62 12.09
N GLY A 180 -0.34 0.75 10.80
CA GLY A 180 0.52 1.85 10.34
C GLY A 180 0.57 1.98 8.82
N VAL A 181 0.88 3.20 8.37
CA VAL A 181 1.19 3.47 6.95
C VAL A 181 2.52 2.79 6.61
N LEU A 182 2.48 1.85 5.68
CA LEU A 182 3.65 1.15 5.15
C LEU A 182 4.30 1.93 4.01
N GLU A 183 3.49 2.32 3.04
CA GLU A 183 3.97 2.93 1.80
C GLU A 183 3.11 4.14 1.43
N GLN A 184 3.77 5.16 0.88
CA GLN A 184 3.11 6.24 0.15
C GLN A 184 3.32 6.02 -1.35
N SER A 185 2.27 6.20 -2.13
CA SER A 185 2.31 6.13 -3.59
C SER A 185 1.57 7.33 -4.15
N TRP A 186 2.32 8.32 -4.67
CA TRP A 186 1.76 9.53 -5.31
C TRP A 186 1.96 9.53 -6.84
N ARG A 187 2.49 8.43 -7.38
CA ARG A 187 2.60 8.14 -8.82
C ARG A 187 1.49 7.17 -9.26
N VAL A 188 1.40 6.89 -10.56
CA VAL A 188 0.59 5.78 -11.06
C VAL A 188 1.08 4.45 -10.45
N GLY A 189 0.13 3.61 -10.03
CA GLY A 189 0.38 2.31 -9.40
C GLY A 189 -0.75 1.30 -9.64
N GLY A 190 -0.70 0.18 -8.94
CA GLY A 190 -1.61 -0.96 -9.18
C GLY A 190 -3.08 -0.69 -8.87
N ALA A 191 -3.42 0.36 -8.11
CA ALA A 191 -4.81 0.76 -7.87
C ALA A 191 -5.32 1.80 -8.89
N SER A 192 -4.44 2.36 -9.72
CA SER A 192 -4.74 3.54 -10.53
C SER A 192 -5.77 3.31 -11.61
N ALA A 193 -5.95 2.08 -12.10
CA ALA A 193 -7.00 1.83 -13.06
C ALA A 193 -8.40 2.01 -12.43
N ALA A 194 -8.66 1.42 -11.26
CA ALA A 194 -9.90 1.64 -10.50
C ALA A 194 -10.14 3.12 -10.20
N GLU A 195 -9.09 3.86 -9.83
CA GLU A 195 -9.15 5.30 -9.60
C GLU A 195 -9.57 6.10 -10.84
N ILE A 196 -9.01 5.76 -12.01
CA ILE A 196 -9.30 6.45 -13.28
C ILE A 196 -10.74 6.19 -13.70
N PHE A 197 -11.18 4.93 -13.74
CA PHE A 197 -12.56 4.63 -14.14
C PHE A 197 -13.60 5.17 -13.14
N ALA A 198 -13.25 5.23 -11.85
CA ALA A 198 -14.07 5.94 -10.87
C ALA A 198 -14.15 7.43 -11.17
N LEU A 199 -13.01 8.07 -11.46
CA LEU A 199 -12.94 9.49 -11.80
C LEU A 199 -13.79 9.80 -13.03
N GLU A 200 -13.73 8.99 -14.08
CA GLU A 200 -14.58 9.13 -15.27
C GLU A 200 -16.07 9.07 -14.92
N ALA A 201 -16.48 8.10 -14.09
CA ALA A 201 -17.88 7.99 -13.65
C ALA A 201 -18.35 9.24 -12.87
N PHE A 202 -17.55 9.74 -11.93
CA PHE A 202 -17.86 10.97 -11.21
C PHE A 202 -17.79 12.23 -12.09
N MET A 203 -16.97 12.27 -13.13
CA MET A 203 -16.96 13.39 -14.08
C MET A 203 -18.21 13.41 -14.97
N ASN A 204 -18.72 12.23 -15.32
CA ASN A 204 -19.90 12.08 -16.18
C ASN A 204 -21.23 12.28 -15.44
N ASP A 205 -21.27 12.04 -14.13
CA ASP A 205 -22.47 12.23 -13.30
C ASP A 205 -22.16 13.08 -12.05
N ALA A 206 -22.60 14.34 -12.08
CA ALA A 206 -22.44 15.28 -10.97
C ALA A 206 -23.25 14.89 -9.71
N GLN A 207 -24.31 14.08 -9.85
CA GLN A 207 -25.13 13.62 -8.73
C GLN A 207 -24.53 12.39 -8.03
N LEU A 208 -23.65 11.64 -8.70
CA LEU A 208 -22.96 10.50 -8.12
C LEU A 208 -22.15 10.91 -6.89
N GLN A 209 -22.47 10.30 -5.73
CA GLN A 209 -21.80 10.56 -4.46
C GLN A 209 -20.83 9.46 -4.05
N THR A 210 -21.14 8.21 -4.39
CA THR A 210 -20.36 7.04 -3.98
C THR A 210 -20.34 5.98 -5.07
N LEU A 211 -19.24 5.23 -5.20
CA LEU A 211 -19.16 4.07 -6.07
C LEU A 211 -18.13 3.06 -5.56
N GLN A 212 -18.20 1.82 -6.05
CA GLN A 212 -17.13 0.84 -5.92
C GLN A 212 -16.35 0.69 -7.24
N ALA A 213 -15.03 0.68 -7.13
CA ALA A 213 -14.15 0.34 -8.25
C ALA A 213 -13.05 -0.60 -7.80
N SER A 214 -12.67 -1.55 -8.64
CA SER A 214 -11.60 -2.49 -8.31
C SER A 214 -10.70 -2.76 -9.50
N THR A 215 -9.39 -2.84 -9.23
CA THR A 215 -8.38 -3.30 -10.19
C THR A 215 -8.02 -4.73 -9.82
N HIS A 216 -7.83 -5.59 -10.82
CA HIS A 216 -7.46 -6.99 -10.65
C HIS A 216 -6.27 -7.33 -11.54
N GLU A 217 -5.29 -8.04 -11.00
CA GLU A 217 -4.15 -8.61 -11.71
C GLU A 217 -4.10 -10.12 -11.46
N TYR A 218 -4.06 -10.90 -12.54
CA TYR A 218 -3.87 -12.35 -12.49
C TYR A 218 -2.68 -12.74 -13.36
N TYR A 219 -1.67 -13.37 -12.76
CA TYR A 219 -0.46 -13.83 -13.44
C TYR A 219 -0.68 -15.23 -14.04
N ARG A 220 -1.73 -15.34 -14.86
CA ARG A 220 -2.14 -16.55 -15.55
C ARG A 220 -2.99 -16.20 -16.77
N ASP A 221 -3.00 -17.08 -17.76
CA ASP A 221 -3.80 -16.93 -18.97
C ASP A 221 -5.29 -17.24 -18.70
N VAL A 222 -5.99 -16.29 -18.09
CA VAL A 222 -7.42 -16.39 -17.79
C VAL A 222 -8.11 -15.12 -18.29
N PRO A 223 -9.15 -15.20 -19.13
CA PRO A 223 -9.84 -14.02 -19.61
C PRO A 223 -10.52 -13.25 -18.46
N PRO A 224 -10.68 -11.92 -18.57
CA PRO A 224 -11.47 -11.16 -17.61
C PRO A 224 -12.90 -11.70 -17.50
N PRO A 225 -13.53 -11.62 -16.31
CA PRO A 225 -14.92 -12.02 -16.16
C PRO A 225 -15.84 -11.09 -16.97
N ALA A 226 -17.03 -11.60 -17.31
CA ALA A 226 -18.04 -10.81 -18.02
C ALA A 226 -18.37 -9.50 -17.29
N GLY A 227 -18.53 -8.41 -18.06
CA GLY A 227 -18.81 -7.08 -17.53
C GLY A 227 -17.60 -6.34 -16.93
N ALA A 228 -16.42 -6.98 -16.87
CA ALA A 228 -15.20 -6.28 -16.53
C ALA A 228 -14.62 -5.54 -17.74
N ILE A 229 -13.96 -4.42 -17.47
CA ILE A 229 -13.22 -3.65 -18.46
C ILE A 229 -11.83 -4.27 -18.56
N CYS A 230 -11.54 -4.96 -19.66
CA CYS A 230 -10.23 -5.53 -19.93
C CYS A 230 -9.21 -4.42 -20.20
N LEU A 231 -8.12 -4.37 -19.43
CA LEU A 231 -6.99 -3.48 -19.70
C LEU A 231 -5.89 -4.20 -20.48
N TYR A 232 -5.67 -5.47 -20.14
CA TYR A 232 -4.65 -6.31 -20.73
C TYR A 232 -4.99 -7.79 -20.55
N HIS A 233 -4.75 -8.59 -21.57
CA HIS A 233 -4.79 -10.05 -21.51
C HIS A 233 -3.79 -10.59 -22.54
N GLY A 234 -2.70 -11.21 -22.08
CA GLY A 234 -1.64 -11.66 -22.97
C GLY A 234 -0.37 -12.12 -22.26
N GLN A 235 0.74 -12.20 -23.01
CA GLN A 235 2.06 -12.56 -22.51
C GLN A 235 2.90 -11.31 -22.26
N ASP A 236 3.21 -11.04 -20.99
CA ASP A 236 4.14 -10.01 -20.57
C ASP A 236 5.59 -10.54 -20.59
N SER A 237 6.51 -9.72 -21.11
CA SER A 237 7.93 -10.10 -21.26
C SER A 237 8.67 -10.39 -19.95
N LYS A 238 8.17 -9.91 -18.81
CA LYS A 238 8.77 -10.06 -17.48
C LYS A 238 7.95 -10.98 -16.59
N GLU A 239 6.63 -10.81 -16.63
CA GLU A 239 5.69 -11.48 -15.73
C GLU A 239 5.09 -12.75 -16.32
N GLY A 240 5.29 -13.01 -17.61
CA GLY A 240 4.66 -14.13 -18.30
C GLY A 240 3.17 -13.89 -18.56
N PRO A 241 2.30 -14.91 -18.49
CA PRO A 241 0.88 -14.74 -18.75
C PRO A 241 0.25 -13.77 -17.74
N LEU A 242 -0.47 -12.75 -18.24
CA LEU A 242 -1.01 -11.68 -17.40
C LEU A 242 -2.38 -11.22 -17.91
N THR A 243 -3.31 -11.12 -16.97
CA THR A 243 -4.62 -10.50 -17.17
C THR A 243 -4.79 -9.35 -16.18
N LYS A 244 -5.10 -8.16 -16.70
CA LYS A 244 -5.47 -6.98 -15.91
C LYS A 244 -6.84 -6.47 -16.32
N TYR A 245 -7.71 -6.26 -15.35
CA TYR A 245 -9.04 -5.72 -15.61
C TYR A 245 -9.56 -4.83 -14.48
N VAL A 246 -10.60 -4.06 -14.79
CA VAL A 246 -11.32 -3.20 -13.83
C VAL A 246 -12.77 -3.62 -13.74
N LYS A 247 -13.34 -3.52 -12.55
CA LYS A 247 -14.80 -3.52 -12.34
C LYS A 247 -15.21 -2.22 -11.68
N VAL A 248 -16.28 -1.62 -12.17
CA VAL A 248 -16.94 -0.45 -11.58
C VAL A 248 -18.40 -0.79 -11.33
N GLY A 249 -18.92 -0.41 -10.18
CA GLY A 249 -20.30 -0.65 -9.81
C GLY A 249 -20.79 0.31 -8.72
N PRO A 250 -22.09 0.27 -8.41
CA PRO A 250 -22.64 0.99 -7.26
C PRO A 250 -21.99 0.49 -5.95
N LEU A 251 -22.08 1.33 -4.91
CA LEU A 251 -21.64 0.96 -3.56
C LEU A 251 -22.48 -0.16 -2.96
#